data_AF-A0A1D6FV03-F1
#
_entry.id   AF-A0A1D6FV03-F1
#
_cell.length_a   1.000
_cell.length_b   1.000
_cell.length_c   1.000
_cell.angle_alpha   90.00
_cell.angle_beta   90.00
_cell.angle_gamma   90.00
#
_symmetry.space_group_name_H-M   'P 1'
#
loop_
_entity.id
_entity.type
_entity.pdbx_description
1 polymer ?
#
loop_
_entity_poly.entity_id
_entity_poly.type
_entity_poly.pdbx_seq_one_letter_code
_entity_poly.pdbx_strand_id
1 'polypeptide(L)'
;MARRRRLSASSLPEAAGAIPSALPPELRWPFARLEALTQDELRESVYEIFFCACRSAPGGGTRPSAAARGSRGGAATPTRPPPEVSSPTSGGAKNMAVTSRLKRALGLRARNTRPTVGAGGRPLTSAEIMRRQMGVSEQTDARLRKTLVRSLVGPQMSRKVDSLVLPLELLRHLKPADFFDAGEHRAWQLRQLRVLEAGLVSHPSVPLDRGNASASALRDTVRSAELQTRPVLDARALSAVVAALCRRSVDACRWADGYPLNVHLYLTLLRAVFDARDETVVLDEVDELMELIRKTWNVLGLNDTIHNVCFTWLFLEKYVTTGETEPDLLSAALAMLEQVRDDARRQAEAGTLEAAHLRVLSATLASMHSWAEEKLLDYHESFGDDQGAGGSIGAMENAVSLAVLAAAMLSQDVPSSFAVAVAAAGGDLSSARSPSSFSAREREIVERYIKSSVRRAFTRLHETGTAEKMDSMIVEVDEDPCETLMYVASQTKELARLEKEVYDRVVRQWHPCPTAVAAATLHGCFGALLKRWPARTTRRQTSRR
;
A
#
# COMPACT_ATOMS: atom_id res chain seq x y z
N MET A 1 8.23 28.38 -49.10
CA MET A 1 9.25 27.33 -48.87
C MET A 1 9.76 27.44 -47.44
N ALA A 2 9.34 26.55 -46.54
CA ALA A 2 10.05 26.24 -45.30
C ALA A 2 9.56 24.88 -44.78
N ARG A 3 10.42 23.86 -44.92
CA ARG A 3 10.16 22.46 -44.53
C ARG A 3 10.07 22.35 -43.00
N ARG A 4 8.91 21.93 -42.48
CA ARG A 4 8.80 21.35 -41.13
C ARG A 4 9.55 20.01 -41.12
N ARG A 5 10.66 19.94 -40.40
CA ARG A 5 11.32 18.67 -40.03
C ARG A 5 10.40 17.90 -39.08
N ARG A 6 10.02 16.68 -39.46
CA ARG A 6 9.45 15.68 -38.56
C ARG A 6 10.58 15.25 -37.60
N LEU A 7 10.35 15.39 -36.31
CA LEU A 7 11.22 14.78 -35.30
C LEU A 7 10.82 13.30 -35.20
N SER A 8 11.81 12.44 -35.40
CA SER A 8 11.71 10.99 -35.37
C SER A 8 11.34 10.50 -33.98
N ALA A 9 10.45 9.51 -33.94
CA ALA A 9 10.10 8.73 -32.77
C ALA A 9 11.24 7.78 -32.39
N SER A 10 12.25 8.28 -31.65
CA SER A 10 13.20 7.42 -30.92
C SER A 10 13.91 8.24 -29.84
N SER A 11 13.25 8.45 -28.71
CA SER A 11 13.88 8.80 -27.42
C SER A 11 12.81 8.70 -26.34
N LEU A 12 12.53 7.46 -25.93
CA LEU A 12 11.87 7.22 -24.65
C LEU A 12 12.93 7.48 -23.57
N PRO A 13 12.69 8.37 -22.58
CA PRO A 13 13.54 8.39 -21.41
C PRO A 13 13.30 7.10 -20.62
N GLU A 14 14.38 6.34 -20.44
CA GLU A 14 14.55 5.14 -19.63
C GLU A 14 14.49 5.51 -18.13
N ALA A 15 13.36 6.07 -17.69
CA ALA A 15 13.14 6.52 -16.32
C ALA A 15 11.71 6.22 -15.83
N ALA A 16 11.08 5.17 -16.35
CA ALA A 16 9.78 4.68 -15.86
C ALA A 16 10.02 3.56 -14.85
N GLY A 17 10.14 3.90 -13.57
CA GLY A 17 10.30 2.90 -12.51
C GLY A 17 10.92 3.38 -11.19
N ALA A 18 10.99 4.69 -10.94
CA ALA A 18 11.31 5.19 -9.60
C ALA A 18 10.06 5.08 -8.73
N ILE A 19 9.97 4.01 -7.94
CA ILE A 19 9.00 3.88 -6.86
C ILE A 19 9.27 5.03 -5.86
N PRO A 20 8.27 5.74 -5.33
CA PRO A 20 8.50 6.94 -4.53
C PRO A 20 9.41 6.70 -3.32
N SER A 21 10.39 7.59 -3.15
CA SER A 21 11.20 7.73 -1.94
C SER A 21 10.40 8.47 -0.85
N ALA A 22 10.44 7.91 0.37
CA ALA A 22 9.84 8.40 1.62
C ALA A 22 8.32 8.61 1.61
N LEU A 23 7.65 7.96 2.58
CA LEU A 23 6.22 8.22 2.85
C LEU A 23 6.03 9.69 3.25
N PRO A 24 4.87 10.29 2.93
CA PRO A 24 4.49 11.59 3.46
C PRO A 24 4.62 11.61 4.98
N PRO A 25 4.99 12.75 5.60
CA PRO A 25 5.20 12.84 7.05
C PRO A 25 3.94 12.46 7.86
N GLU A 26 2.77 12.64 7.24
CA GLU A 26 1.45 12.29 7.78
C GLU A 26 1.19 10.78 7.86
N LEU A 27 1.93 9.95 7.10
CA LEU A 27 1.72 8.52 7.01
C LEU A 27 2.91 7.72 7.56
N ARG A 28 2.71 7.13 8.76
CA ARG A 28 3.74 6.33 9.42
C ARG A 28 3.85 4.94 8.82
N TRP A 29 5.07 4.51 8.51
CA TRP A 29 5.33 3.14 8.03
C TRP A 29 4.99 2.10 9.13
N PRO A 30 4.08 1.14 8.88
CA PRO A 30 3.62 0.20 9.90
C PRO A 30 4.55 -1.00 10.07
N PHE A 31 5.33 -1.37 9.05
CA PHE A 31 6.13 -2.59 9.09
C PHE A 31 7.52 -2.34 9.68
N ALA A 32 8.19 -3.38 10.16
CA ALA A 32 9.56 -3.24 10.63
C ALA A 32 10.48 -2.84 9.45
N ARG A 33 11.43 -1.94 9.70
CA ARG A 33 12.37 -1.48 8.68
C ARG A 33 13.29 -2.61 8.25
N LEU A 34 13.60 -2.64 6.96
CA LEU A 34 14.56 -3.56 6.36
C LEU A 34 15.74 -2.75 5.84
N GLU A 35 16.86 -2.75 6.57
CA GLU A 35 18.02 -1.89 6.28
C GLU A 35 19.04 -2.57 5.36
N ALA A 36 18.95 -3.89 5.19
CA ALA A 36 19.95 -4.70 4.48
C ALA A 36 19.83 -4.68 2.95
N LEU A 37 18.68 -4.26 2.41
CA LEU A 37 18.38 -4.31 0.97
C LEU A 37 17.84 -2.97 0.49
N THR A 38 18.36 -2.51 -0.64
CA THR A 38 17.82 -1.35 -1.37
C THR A 38 16.50 -1.70 -2.06
N GLN A 39 15.74 -0.68 -2.46
CA GLN A 39 14.47 -0.86 -3.15
C GLN A 39 14.63 -1.54 -4.52
N ASP A 40 15.69 -1.21 -5.26
CA ASP A 40 16.01 -1.87 -6.53
C ASP A 40 16.39 -3.34 -6.32
N GLU A 41 17.18 -3.65 -5.28
CA GLU A 41 17.51 -5.02 -4.92
C GLU A 41 16.26 -5.84 -4.57
N LEU A 42 15.32 -5.26 -3.79
CA LEU A 42 14.04 -5.91 -3.47
C LEU A 42 13.20 -6.16 -4.73
N ARG A 43 13.08 -5.15 -5.60
CA ARG A 43 12.30 -5.21 -6.84
C ARG A 43 12.82 -6.29 -7.79
N GLU A 44 14.12 -6.36 -8.01
CA GLU A 44 14.70 -7.39 -8.88
C GLU A 44 14.58 -8.78 -8.26
N SER A 45 14.88 -8.93 -6.97
CA SER A 45 14.78 -10.23 -6.30
C SER A 45 13.35 -10.74 -6.22
N VAL A 46 12.36 -9.87 -6.05
CA VAL A 46 10.97 -10.30 -6.04
C VAL A 46 10.45 -10.65 -7.44
N TYR A 47 10.95 -9.99 -8.48
CA TYR A 47 10.68 -10.41 -9.86
C TYR A 47 11.23 -11.82 -10.14
N GLU A 48 12.42 -12.14 -9.64
CA GLU A 48 13.01 -13.48 -9.75
C GLU A 48 12.11 -14.53 -9.07
N ILE A 49 11.61 -14.25 -7.86
CA ILE A 49 10.67 -15.12 -7.12
C ILE A 49 9.38 -15.31 -7.91
N PHE A 50 8.77 -14.21 -8.37
CA PHE A 50 7.54 -14.22 -9.17
C PHE A 50 7.69 -15.06 -10.43
N PHE A 51 8.77 -14.83 -11.18
CA PHE A 51 9.03 -15.55 -12.42
C PHE A 51 9.23 -17.05 -12.18
N CYS A 52 9.95 -17.42 -11.11
CA CYS A 52 10.14 -18.83 -10.74
C CYS A 52 8.80 -19.50 -10.35
N ALA A 53 8.01 -18.84 -9.50
CA ALA A 53 6.71 -19.35 -9.03
C ALA A 53 5.72 -19.58 -10.19
N CYS A 54 5.65 -18.65 -11.15
CA CYS A 54 4.70 -18.73 -12.26
C CYS A 54 4.97 -19.88 -13.25
N ARG A 55 6.18 -20.45 -13.26
CA ARG A 55 6.58 -21.53 -14.19
C ARG A 55 6.33 -22.94 -13.67
N SER A 56 6.06 -23.10 -12.38
CA SER A 56 5.94 -24.41 -11.73
C SER A 56 4.58 -25.08 -11.93
N ALA A 57 3.64 -24.41 -12.61
CA ALA A 57 2.32 -24.97 -12.93
C ALA A 57 2.39 -25.91 -14.15
N PRO A 58 1.90 -27.16 -14.04
CA PRO A 58 1.84 -28.08 -15.16
C PRO A 58 0.65 -27.73 -16.06
N GLY A 59 0.87 -26.88 -17.07
CA GLY A 59 -0.14 -26.61 -18.09
C GLY A 59 0.00 -25.23 -18.72
N GLY A 60 0.77 -25.12 -19.80
CA GLY A 60 0.91 -23.85 -20.51
C GLY A 60 2.15 -23.77 -21.39
N GLY A 61 2.44 -24.83 -22.16
CA GLY A 61 3.53 -24.83 -23.12
C GLY A 61 3.19 -23.99 -24.34
N THR A 62 3.46 -22.68 -24.32
CA THR A 62 3.62 -21.90 -25.55
C THR A 62 5.04 -22.16 -26.10
N ARG A 63 5.14 -23.17 -26.98
CA ARG A 63 6.32 -23.32 -27.83
C ARG A 63 6.44 -22.07 -28.74
N PRO A 64 7.61 -21.46 -28.89
CA PRO A 64 7.83 -20.51 -29.97
C PRO A 64 7.90 -21.30 -31.29
N SER A 65 6.87 -21.15 -32.15
CA SER A 65 6.87 -21.78 -33.47
C SER A 65 7.83 -21.04 -34.40
N ALA A 66 8.88 -21.75 -34.82
CA ALA A 66 9.82 -21.30 -35.83
C ALA A 66 9.20 -21.43 -37.23
N ALA A 67 9.41 -20.39 -38.04
CA ALA A 67 9.52 -20.38 -39.50
C ALA A 67 8.48 -21.17 -40.32
N ALA A 68 7.57 -20.44 -40.94
CA ALA A 68 6.80 -20.89 -42.10
C ALA A 68 7.72 -21.27 -43.27
N ARG A 69 7.63 -22.53 -43.72
CA ARG A 69 8.03 -22.94 -45.08
C ARG A 69 6.99 -23.89 -45.68
N GLY A 70 6.32 -23.35 -46.70
CA GLY A 70 5.51 -23.94 -47.77
C GLY A 70 5.27 -25.44 -47.86
N SER A 71 4.02 -25.78 -48.24
CA SER A 71 3.67 -26.31 -49.58
C SER A 71 2.69 -27.49 -49.58
N ARG A 72 1.49 -27.18 -50.11
CA ARG A 72 0.67 -27.91 -51.12
C ARG A 72 -0.11 -29.21 -50.79
N GLY A 73 -1.37 -29.15 -51.26
CA GLY A 73 -2.18 -30.25 -51.81
C GLY A 73 -3.24 -30.76 -50.83
N GLY A 74 -4.53 -30.88 -51.11
CA GLY A 74 -5.44 -30.70 -52.26
C GLY A 74 -6.83 -31.11 -51.72
N ALA A 75 -7.93 -30.37 -51.96
CA ALA A 75 -8.86 -30.45 -53.10
C ALA A 75 -10.24 -31.02 -52.68
N ALA A 76 -11.30 -30.35 -53.18
CA ALA A 76 -12.69 -30.79 -53.40
C ALA A 76 -13.77 -30.71 -52.26
N THR A 77 -14.45 -29.55 -52.25
CA THR A 77 -15.90 -29.18 -52.19
C THR A 77 -17.00 -30.24 -52.52
N PRO A 78 -18.33 -29.93 -52.48
CA PRO A 78 -19.16 -29.04 -51.61
C PRO A 78 -20.59 -29.61 -51.28
N THR A 79 -21.37 -28.98 -50.37
CA THR A 79 -22.85 -28.98 -50.46
C THR A 79 -23.50 -27.80 -49.71
N ARG A 80 -24.57 -27.25 -50.31
CA ARG A 80 -25.29 -25.97 -50.07
C ARG A 80 -26.30 -25.99 -48.89
N PRO A 81 -26.80 -24.82 -48.42
CA PRO A 81 -27.64 -24.61 -47.22
C PRO A 81 -29.14 -24.42 -47.54
N PRO A 82 -30.00 -24.19 -46.51
CA PRO A 82 -31.07 -23.16 -46.62
C PRO A 82 -31.33 -22.43 -45.26
N PRO A 83 -32.35 -21.54 -45.10
CA PRO A 83 -32.21 -20.09 -45.26
C PRO A 83 -32.59 -19.26 -44.01
N GLU A 84 -32.27 -17.97 -44.09
CA GLU A 84 -32.54 -16.90 -43.13
C GLU A 84 -34.04 -16.60 -42.97
N VAL A 85 -34.44 -16.22 -41.75
CA VAL A 85 -35.65 -15.44 -41.48
C VAL A 85 -35.22 -14.19 -40.71
N SER A 86 -35.51 -13.04 -41.28
CA SER A 86 -35.13 -11.70 -40.83
C SER A 86 -36.13 -11.10 -39.84
N SER A 87 -35.60 -10.35 -38.85
CA SER A 87 -36.05 -9.04 -38.29
C SER A 87 -36.05 -8.98 -36.74
N PRO A 88 -35.99 -7.79 -36.09
CA PRO A 88 -35.38 -6.52 -36.47
C PRO A 88 -34.45 -5.92 -35.38
N THR A 89 -33.84 -4.81 -35.73
CA THR A 89 -32.94 -3.91 -34.99
C THR A 89 -33.51 -3.31 -33.69
N SER A 90 -32.72 -3.36 -32.61
CA SER A 90 -32.47 -2.29 -31.61
C SER A 90 -31.24 -2.76 -30.82
N GLY A 91 -30.18 -2.00 -30.52
CA GLY A 91 -30.00 -0.59 -30.27
C GLY A 91 -28.93 -0.52 -29.17
N GLY A 92 -27.68 -0.20 -29.53
CA GLY A 92 -26.68 0.29 -28.57
C GLY A 92 -25.99 -0.72 -27.62
N ALA A 93 -25.23 -1.68 -28.14
CA ALA A 93 -24.17 -2.32 -27.34
C ALA A 93 -22.95 -1.37 -27.29
N LYS A 94 -23.03 -0.32 -26.47
CA LYS A 94 -21.86 0.49 -26.11
C LYS A 94 -20.97 -0.35 -25.19
N ASN A 95 -19.80 -0.73 -25.69
CA ASN A 95 -18.53 -0.96 -24.97
C ASN A 95 -18.67 -1.19 -23.45
N MET A 96 -19.14 -2.36 -23.03
CA MET A 96 -18.91 -2.82 -21.67
C MET A 96 -17.47 -3.32 -21.63
N ALA A 97 -16.53 -2.44 -21.27
CA ALA A 97 -15.24 -2.89 -20.77
C ALA A 97 -15.55 -3.93 -19.67
N VAL A 98 -15.07 -5.16 -19.84
CA VAL A 98 -15.23 -6.20 -18.82
C VAL A 98 -14.49 -5.70 -17.59
N THR A 99 -15.21 -5.05 -16.68
CA THR A 99 -14.60 -4.53 -15.46
C THR A 99 -14.16 -5.72 -14.63
N SER A 100 -12.89 -5.73 -14.24
CA SER A 100 -12.29 -6.73 -13.35
C SER A 100 -13.21 -7.00 -12.14
N ARG A 101 -13.25 -8.26 -11.69
CA ARG A 101 -14.03 -8.68 -10.52
C ARG A 101 -13.54 -7.96 -9.27
N LEU A 102 -12.23 -7.88 -9.08
CA LEU A 102 -11.61 -7.15 -7.98
C LEU A 102 -11.98 -5.66 -8.02
N LYS A 103 -11.85 -5.01 -9.18
CA LYS A 103 -12.22 -3.59 -9.33
C LYS A 103 -13.68 -3.35 -8.97
N ARG A 104 -14.58 -4.23 -9.44
CA ARG A 104 -16.01 -4.15 -9.14
C ARG A 104 -16.30 -4.35 -7.66
N ALA A 105 -15.67 -5.33 -7.02
CA ALA A 105 -15.84 -5.61 -5.59
C ALA A 105 -15.37 -4.44 -4.72
N LEU A 106 -14.35 -3.71 -5.17
CA LEU A 106 -13.75 -2.58 -4.44
C LEU A 106 -14.32 -1.21 -4.87
N GLY A 107 -15.31 -1.17 -5.77
CA GLY A 107 -15.89 0.08 -6.26
C GLY A 107 -14.94 0.93 -7.11
N LEU A 108 -13.82 0.39 -7.58
CA LEU A 108 -12.84 1.10 -8.39
C LEU A 108 -13.38 1.35 -9.80
N ARG A 109 -13.36 2.60 -10.24
CA ARG A 109 -13.81 2.99 -11.58
C ARG A 109 -12.87 2.43 -12.65
N ALA A 110 -13.47 1.84 -13.69
CA ALA A 110 -12.73 1.55 -14.92
C ALA A 110 -12.49 2.86 -15.66
N ARG A 111 -11.26 3.38 -15.57
CA ARG A 111 -10.80 4.45 -16.47
C ARG A 111 -10.47 3.82 -17.82
N ASN A 112 -10.63 4.58 -18.91
CA ASN A 112 -10.05 4.23 -20.20
C ASN A 112 -8.52 4.33 -20.07
N THR A 113 -7.91 3.33 -19.42
CA THR A 113 -6.48 3.14 -19.46
C THR A 113 -6.12 2.89 -20.92
N ARG A 114 -5.02 3.47 -21.39
CA ARG A 114 -4.52 3.08 -22.71
C ARG A 114 -4.20 1.59 -22.60
N PRO A 115 -4.68 0.75 -23.53
CA PRO A 115 -4.39 -0.68 -23.46
C PRO A 115 -2.88 -0.87 -23.33
N THR A 116 -2.47 -1.83 -22.50
CA THR A 116 -1.06 -2.15 -22.29
C THR A 116 -0.53 -2.80 -23.57
N VAL A 117 -0.10 -1.98 -24.53
CA VAL A 117 0.29 -2.44 -25.87
C VAL A 117 1.81 -2.65 -25.95
N GLY A 118 2.20 -3.80 -26.49
CA GLY A 118 3.57 -4.14 -26.85
C GLY A 118 4.05 -3.49 -28.15
N ALA A 119 5.32 -3.73 -28.50
CA ALA A 119 5.82 -3.35 -29.81
C ALA A 119 4.99 -4.06 -30.91
N GLY A 120 4.44 -3.30 -31.86
CA GLY A 120 3.63 -3.83 -32.95
C GLY A 120 2.13 -3.93 -32.70
N GLY A 121 1.57 -3.31 -31.66
CA GLY A 121 0.11 -3.24 -31.49
C GLY A 121 -0.51 -4.42 -30.74
N ARG A 122 0.29 -5.40 -30.30
CA ARG A 122 -0.20 -6.58 -29.59
C ARG A 122 -0.51 -6.27 -28.11
N PRO A 123 -1.62 -6.81 -27.54
CA PRO A 123 -1.80 -6.82 -26.09
C PRO A 123 -0.62 -7.50 -25.40
N LEU A 124 -0.15 -6.93 -24.30
CA LEU A 124 0.87 -7.58 -23.47
C LEU A 124 0.25 -8.75 -22.71
N THR A 125 1.07 -9.77 -22.47
CA THR A 125 0.73 -10.82 -21.51
C THR A 125 0.88 -10.28 -20.07
N SER A 126 0.14 -10.82 -19.10
CA SER A 126 0.22 -10.38 -17.70
C SER A 126 1.65 -10.51 -17.11
N ALA A 127 2.46 -11.46 -17.60
CA ALA A 127 3.88 -11.55 -17.26
C ALA A 127 4.72 -10.39 -17.85
N GLU A 128 4.44 -9.96 -19.08
CA GLU A 128 5.10 -8.79 -19.68
C GLU A 128 4.65 -7.48 -19.00
N ILE A 129 3.38 -7.38 -18.60
CA ILE A 129 2.88 -6.26 -17.79
C ILE A 129 3.66 -6.20 -16.48
N MET A 130 3.72 -7.31 -15.75
CA MET A 130 4.44 -7.41 -14.48
C MET A 130 5.92 -7.01 -14.62
N ARG A 131 6.61 -7.48 -15.68
CA ARG A 131 8.00 -7.08 -15.98
C ARG A 131 8.14 -5.57 -16.15
N ARG A 132 7.23 -4.95 -16.92
CA ARG A 132 7.25 -3.50 -17.16
C ARG A 132 6.97 -2.71 -15.89
N GLN A 133 5.98 -3.12 -15.10
CA GLN A 133 5.62 -2.45 -13.85
C GLN A 133 6.74 -2.55 -12.81
N MET A 134 7.46 -3.66 -12.77
CA MET A 134 8.65 -3.82 -11.93
C MET A 134 9.95 -3.27 -12.55
N GLY A 135 9.91 -2.55 -13.67
CA GLY A 135 11.10 -1.92 -14.26
C GLY A 135 12.22 -2.89 -14.65
N VAL A 136 11.93 -4.18 -14.84
CA VAL A 136 12.94 -5.20 -15.13
C VAL A 136 13.26 -5.20 -16.62
N SER A 137 14.56 -5.16 -16.97
CA SER A 137 14.99 -5.14 -18.37
C SER A 137 14.65 -6.44 -19.11
N GLU A 138 14.51 -6.37 -20.44
CA GLU A 138 14.35 -7.56 -21.29
C GLU A 138 15.56 -8.50 -21.23
N GLN A 139 16.77 -7.95 -21.02
CA GLN A 139 17.99 -8.74 -20.95
C GLN A 139 18.04 -9.57 -19.66
N THR A 140 17.73 -8.96 -18.53
CA THR A 140 17.63 -9.63 -17.23
C THR A 140 16.54 -10.70 -17.26
N ASP A 141 15.36 -10.40 -17.83
CA ASP A 141 14.30 -11.40 -18.01
C ASP A 141 14.75 -12.57 -18.90
N ALA A 142 15.37 -12.28 -20.05
CA ALA A 142 15.84 -13.32 -20.96
C ALA A 142 16.90 -14.22 -20.31
N ARG A 143 17.80 -13.65 -19.50
CA ARG A 143 18.81 -14.38 -18.72
C ARG A 143 18.16 -15.30 -17.69
N LEU A 144 17.19 -14.79 -16.91
CA LEU A 144 16.43 -15.58 -15.94
C LEU A 144 15.66 -16.71 -16.61
N ARG A 145 14.98 -16.41 -17.72
CA ARG A 145 14.24 -17.39 -18.52
C ARG A 145 15.15 -18.50 -19.02
N LYS A 146 16.28 -18.18 -19.66
CA LYS A 146 17.25 -19.16 -20.17
C LYS A 146 17.78 -20.04 -19.05
N THR A 147 18.14 -19.45 -17.92
CA THR A 147 18.71 -20.16 -16.77
C THR A 147 17.69 -21.09 -16.16
N LEU A 148 16.50 -20.60 -15.84
CA LEU A 148 15.45 -21.41 -15.22
C LEU A 148 14.88 -22.45 -16.19
N VAL A 149 14.85 -22.21 -17.51
CA VAL A 149 14.57 -23.29 -18.50
C VAL A 149 15.64 -24.38 -18.39
N ARG A 150 16.91 -24.02 -18.34
CA ARG A 150 18.02 -24.99 -18.32
C ARG A 150 18.07 -25.77 -17.00
N SER A 151 17.80 -25.10 -15.88
CA SER A 151 17.93 -25.65 -14.53
C SER A 151 16.68 -26.39 -14.04
N LEU A 152 15.48 -26.06 -14.55
CA LEU A 152 14.21 -26.63 -14.10
C LEU A 152 13.55 -27.60 -15.10
N VAL A 153 14.15 -27.86 -16.26
CA VAL A 153 13.67 -28.89 -17.20
C VAL A 153 14.21 -30.26 -16.77
N GLY A 154 13.43 -30.95 -15.92
CA GLY A 154 13.68 -32.32 -15.49
C GLY A 154 12.48 -32.91 -14.72
N PRO A 155 12.06 -34.17 -14.96
CA PRO A 155 10.88 -34.79 -14.32
C PRO A 155 10.92 -34.83 -12.78
N GLN A 156 12.09 -34.67 -12.16
CA GLN A 156 12.32 -34.73 -10.71
C GLN A 156 12.31 -33.36 -9.99
N MET A 157 12.28 -32.22 -10.71
CA MET A 157 12.45 -30.89 -10.10
C MET A 157 11.22 -29.97 -10.15
N SER A 158 10.19 -30.29 -10.95
CA SER A 158 8.91 -29.57 -10.92
C SER A 158 8.16 -29.72 -9.59
N ARG A 159 8.43 -30.79 -8.83
CA ARG A 159 7.87 -31.07 -7.50
C ARG A 159 8.61 -30.37 -6.34
N LYS A 160 9.65 -29.57 -6.61
CA LYS A 160 10.55 -29.05 -5.57
C LYS A 160 10.60 -27.53 -5.45
N VAL A 161 9.82 -26.75 -6.20
CA VAL A 161 9.96 -25.28 -6.19
C VAL A 161 9.69 -24.68 -4.81
N ASP A 162 8.76 -25.25 -4.03
CA ASP A 162 8.52 -24.88 -2.63
C ASP A 162 9.69 -25.27 -1.68
N SER A 163 10.67 -26.04 -2.18
CA SER A 163 11.86 -26.51 -1.48
C SER A 163 13.16 -25.87 -2.03
N LEU A 164 13.07 -25.00 -3.05
CA LEU A 164 14.23 -24.35 -3.65
C LEU A 164 14.58 -23.04 -2.93
N VAL A 165 15.86 -22.89 -2.60
CA VAL A 165 16.42 -21.59 -2.25
C VAL A 165 16.80 -20.88 -3.54
N LEU A 166 15.88 -20.08 -4.09
CA LEU A 166 16.05 -19.47 -5.41
C LEU A 166 17.38 -18.70 -5.57
N PRO A 167 17.79 -17.82 -4.63
CA PRO A 167 19.07 -17.11 -4.77
C PRO A 167 20.27 -18.04 -4.90
N LEU A 168 20.27 -19.16 -4.15
CA LEU A 168 21.34 -20.15 -4.23
C LEU A 168 21.35 -20.86 -5.59
N GLU A 169 20.17 -21.22 -6.11
CA GLU A 169 20.08 -21.86 -7.43
C GLU A 169 20.53 -20.93 -8.55
N LEU A 170 20.21 -19.64 -8.47
CA LEU A 170 20.70 -18.66 -9.43
C LEU A 170 22.23 -18.51 -9.38
N LEU A 171 22.81 -18.43 -8.16
CA LEU A 171 24.27 -18.40 -7.95
C LEU A 171 25.00 -19.64 -8.48
N ARG A 172 24.34 -20.80 -8.54
CA ARG A 172 24.93 -22.06 -9.05
C ARG A 172 24.95 -22.14 -10.57
N HIS A 173 24.01 -21.51 -11.24
CA HIS A 173 23.76 -21.72 -12.67
C HIS A 173 24.17 -20.54 -13.56
N LEU A 174 24.17 -19.33 -13.02
CA LEU A 174 24.63 -18.13 -13.73
C LEU A 174 26.13 -17.97 -13.56
N LYS A 175 26.83 -17.77 -14.68
CA LYS A 175 28.29 -17.57 -14.73
C LYS A 175 28.60 -16.12 -15.06
N PRO A 176 29.82 -15.62 -14.77
CA PRO A 176 30.23 -14.27 -15.16
C PRO A 176 30.05 -13.96 -16.66
N ALA A 177 30.15 -14.97 -17.53
CA ALA A 177 29.95 -14.83 -18.97
C ALA A 177 28.49 -14.54 -19.40
N ASP A 178 27.52 -14.70 -18.50
CA ASP A 178 26.11 -14.41 -18.75
C ASP A 178 25.75 -12.92 -18.51
N PHE A 179 26.74 -12.09 -18.14
CA PHE A 179 26.58 -10.68 -17.77
C PHE A 179 27.33 -9.77 -18.74
N PHE A 180 26.93 -8.50 -18.81
CA PHE A 180 27.55 -7.52 -19.70
C PHE A 180 29.00 -7.22 -19.28
N ASP A 181 29.22 -7.05 -17.97
CA ASP A 181 30.53 -6.82 -17.40
C ASP A 181 30.70 -7.50 -16.03
N ALA A 182 31.93 -7.47 -15.51
CA ALA A 182 32.26 -8.04 -14.21
C ALA A 182 31.63 -7.26 -13.03
N GLY A 183 31.29 -5.98 -13.21
CA GLY A 183 30.64 -5.14 -12.21
C GLY A 183 29.17 -5.52 -12.02
N GLU A 184 28.40 -5.69 -13.10
CA GLU A 184 27.02 -6.17 -13.11
C GLU A 184 26.94 -7.54 -12.43
N HIS A 185 27.83 -8.47 -12.78
CA HIS A 185 27.90 -9.78 -12.14
C HIS A 185 28.18 -9.66 -10.63
N ARG A 186 29.11 -8.80 -10.21
CA ARG A 186 29.43 -8.60 -8.78
C ARG A 186 28.26 -8.00 -8.01
N ALA A 187 27.61 -6.97 -8.56
CA ALA A 187 26.45 -6.33 -7.93
C ALA A 187 25.28 -7.32 -7.81
N TRP A 188 25.01 -8.09 -8.86
CA TRP A 188 24.03 -9.17 -8.85
C TRP A 188 24.36 -10.24 -7.81
N GLN A 189 25.61 -10.71 -7.77
CA GLN A 189 26.05 -11.73 -6.81
C GLN A 189 25.90 -11.25 -5.37
N LEU A 190 26.31 -10.01 -5.09
CA LEU A 190 26.16 -9.40 -3.77
C LEU A 190 24.69 -9.29 -3.37
N ARG A 191 23.79 -8.88 -4.28
CA ARG A 191 22.35 -8.88 -4.02
C ARG A 191 21.85 -10.26 -3.60
N GLN A 192 22.19 -11.31 -4.34
CA GLN A 192 21.75 -12.67 -4.00
C GLN A 192 22.23 -13.09 -2.60
N LEU A 193 23.46 -12.74 -2.23
CA LEU A 193 24.01 -13.02 -0.90
C LEU A 193 23.31 -12.21 0.20
N ARG A 194 23.02 -10.92 -0.03
CA ARG A 194 22.29 -10.07 0.93
C ARG A 194 20.87 -10.54 1.14
N VAL A 195 20.19 -11.02 0.09
CA VAL A 195 18.85 -11.60 0.19
C VAL A 195 18.89 -12.88 1.04
N LEU A 196 19.90 -13.74 0.85
CA LEU A 196 20.10 -14.93 1.68
C LEU A 196 20.38 -14.56 3.14
N GLU A 197 21.24 -13.57 3.39
CA GLU A 197 21.52 -13.09 4.75
C GLU A 197 20.28 -12.50 5.41
N ALA A 198 19.54 -11.65 4.70
CA ALA A 198 18.31 -11.04 5.20
C ALA A 198 17.29 -12.09 5.61
N GLY A 199 17.07 -13.11 4.79
CA GLY A 199 16.06 -14.13 5.04
C GLY A 199 16.48 -15.22 6.02
N LEU A 200 17.73 -15.67 5.95
CA LEU A 200 18.19 -16.82 6.75
C LEU A 200 18.82 -16.44 8.08
N VAL A 201 19.31 -15.20 8.21
CA VAL A 201 20.11 -14.79 9.36
C VAL A 201 19.47 -13.61 10.09
N SER A 202 19.08 -12.55 9.37
CA SER A 202 18.50 -11.36 9.99
C SER A 202 17.03 -11.56 10.38
N HIS A 203 16.25 -12.19 9.49
CA HIS A 203 14.81 -12.35 9.65
C HIS A 203 14.35 -13.79 9.35
N PRO A 204 14.91 -14.81 10.02
CA PRO A 204 14.44 -16.18 9.85
C PRO A 204 13.07 -16.37 10.49
N SER A 205 12.19 -17.15 9.86
CA SER A 205 10.88 -17.51 10.43
C SER A 205 11.01 -18.37 11.70
N VAL A 206 12.07 -19.18 11.78
CA VAL A 206 12.46 -19.92 12.98
C VAL A 206 13.70 -19.25 13.60
N PRO A 207 13.63 -18.74 14.85
CA PRO A 207 14.76 -18.07 15.48
C PRO A 207 16.04 -18.93 15.50
N LEU A 208 17.19 -18.25 15.33
CA LEU A 208 18.51 -18.87 15.39
C LEU A 208 19.09 -18.82 16.80
N ASP A 209 19.86 -19.85 17.14
CA ASP A 209 20.65 -19.88 18.36
C ASP A 209 21.78 -18.85 18.32
N ARG A 210 22.05 -18.21 19.47
CA ARG A 210 23.15 -17.25 19.58
C ARG A 210 24.48 -17.97 19.29
N GLY A 211 25.25 -17.44 18.33
CA GLY A 211 26.54 -18.00 17.93
C GLY A 211 26.48 -19.11 16.88
N ASN A 212 25.38 -19.23 16.12
CA ASN A 212 25.29 -20.19 15.02
C ASN A 212 26.47 -20.01 14.02
N ALA A 213 27.25 -21.09 13.83
CA ALA A 213 28.44 -21.08 12.98
C ALA A 213 28.11 -20.85 11.50
N SER A 214 27.02 -21.45 11.00
CA SER A 214 26.54 -21.28 9.62
C SER A 214 26.09 -19.84 9.37
N ALA A 215 25.39 -19.22 10.34
CA ALA A 215 25.00 -17.82 10.23
C ALA A 215 26.23 -16.90 10.17
N SER A 216 27.24 -17.15 11.01
CA SER A 216 28.49 -16.38 11.01
C SER A 216 29.27 -16.55 9.70
N ALA A 217 29.36 -17.78 9.19
CA ALA A 217 30.00 -18.07 7.91
C ALA A 217 29.30 -17.38 6.72
N LEU A 218 27.96 -17.27 6.75
CA LEU A 218 27.22 -16.53 5.72
C LEU A 218 27.53 -15.03 5.79
N ARG A 219 27.51 -14.43 7.00
CA ARG A 219 27.87 -13.01 7.19
C ARG A 219 29.30 -12.71 6.71
N ASP A 220 30.25 -13.59 7.01
CA ASP A 220 31.63 -13.44 6.55
C ASP A 220 31.75 -13.54 5.02
N THR A 221 30.93 -14.40 4.41
CA THR A 221 30.86 -14.53 2.95
C THR A 221 30.30 -13.27 2.31
N VAL A 222 29.22 -12.70 2.85
CA VAL A 222 28.64 -11.42 2.37
C VAL A 222 29.67 -10.30 2.53
N ARG A 223 30.24 -10.14 3.72
CA ARG A 223 31.27 -9.12 3.99
C ARG A 223 32.48 -9.25 3.05
N SER A 224 32.92 -10.47 2.79
CA SER A 224 34.02 -10.71 1.84
C SER A 224 33.64 -10.37 0.40
N ALA A 225 32.38 -10.52 0.01
CA ALA A 225 31.88 -10.12 -1.30
C ALA A 225 31.80 -8.59 -1.41
N GLU A 226 31.35 -7.90 -0.35
CA GLU A 226 31.30 -6.44 -0.25
C GLU A 226 32.68 -5.80 -0.32
N LEU A 227 33.63 -6.31 0.46
CA LEU A 227 35.02 -5.81 0.51
C LEU A 227 35.88 -6.30 -0.65
N GLN A 228 35.35 -7.18 -1.51
CA GLN A 228 36.05 -7.78 -2.65
C GLN A 228 37.36 -8.49 -2.27
N THR A 229 37.44 -9.01 -1.04
CA THR A 229 38.65 -9.66 -0.49
C THR A 229 38.84 -11.09 -0.97
N ARG A 230 37.81 -11.72 -1.55
CA ARG A 230 37.87 -13.06 -2.15
C ARG A 230 37.46 -13.02 -3.62
N PRO A 231 38.28 -13.52 -4.55
CA PRO A 231 38.01 -13.42 -5.99
C PRO A 231 36.94 -14.40 -6.48
N VAL A 232 36.70 -15.51 -5.77
CA VAL A 232 35.79 -16.59 -6.20
C VAL A 232 34.89 -17.03 -5.04
N LEU A 233 33.59 -17.11 -5.30
CA LEU A 233 32.61 -17.66 -4.38
C LEU A 233 32.65 -19.19 -4.42
N ASP A 234 32.89 -19.83 -3.27
CA ASP A 234 32.77 -21.29 -3.15
C ASP A 234 31.28 -21.67 -3.03
N ALA A 235 30.68 -22.01 -4.18
CA ALA A 235 29.29 -22.41 -4.26
C ALA A 235 28.97 -23.68 -3.46
N ARG A 236 29.93 -24.59 -3.23
CA ARG A 236 29.70 -25.82 -2.45
C ARG A 236 29.65 -25.50 -0.96
N ALA A 237 30.61 -24.73 -0.47
CA ALA A 237 30.61 -24.26 0.92
C ALA A 237 29.35 -23.44 1.23
N LEU A 238 28.99 -22.50 0.35
CA LEU A 238 27.76 -21.71 0.49
C LEU A 238 26.51 -22.59 0.51
N SER A 239 26.43 -23.60 -0.37
CA SER A 239 25.29 -24.52 -0.40
C SER A 239 25.14 -25.30 0.91
N ALA A 240 26.24 -25.73 1.53
CA ALA A 240 26.22 -26.42 2.81
C ALA A 240 25.74 -25.51 3.95
N VAL A 241 26.22 -24.26 3.98
CA VAL A 241 25.80 -23.24 4.95
C VAL A 241 24.31 -22.93 4.81
N VAL A 242 23.84 -22.62 3.59
CA VAL A 242 22.43 -22.32 3.31
C VAL A 242 21.54 -23.51 3.65
N ALA A 243 21.94 -24.73 3.26
CA ALA A 243 21.21 -25.94 3.60
C ALA A 243 21.04 -26.15 5.11
N ALA A 244 22.06 -25.83 5.91
CA ALA A 244 22.01 -25.92 7.36
C ALA A 244 21.09 -24.87 7.99
N LEU A 245 20.93 -23.71 7.34
CA LEU A 245 20.04 -22.64 7.79
C LEU A 245 18.57 -22.89 7.40
N CYS A 246 18.31 -23.34 6.16
CA CYS A 246 16.96 -23.51 5.64
C CYS A 246 16.21 -24.74 6.16
N ARG A 247 16.91 -25.85 6.44
CA ARG A 247 16.29 -27.13 6.83
C ARG A 247 16.15 -27.28 8.34
N ARG A 248 15.63 -26.24 9.00
CA ARG A 248 15.31 -26.25 10.44
C ARG A 248 13.86 -26.69 10.74
N SER A 249 13.04 -26.85 9.71
CA SER A 249 11.66 -27.37 9.82
C SER A 249 11.45 -28.57 8.89
N VAL A 250 10.57 -29.49 9.29
CA VAL A 250 10.41 -30.83 8.69
C VAL A 250 9.84 -30.78 7.26
N ASP A 251 8.99 -29.79 6.95
CA ASP A 251 8.10 -29.88 5.78
C ASP A 251 8.39 -28.88 4.63
N ALA A 252 9.22 -27.85 4.82
CA ALA A 252 9.50 -26.87 3.75
C ALA A 252 10.85 -26.15 3.90
N CYS A 253 11.40 -25.67 2.77
CA CYS A 253 12.60 -24.84 2.73
C CYS A 253 12.25 -23.38 2.98
N ARG A 254 12.40 -22.93 4.21
CA ARG A 254 12.03 -21.59 4.67
C ARG A 254 13.19 -20.61 4.54
N TRP A 255 13.18 -19.78 3.50
CA TRP A 255 14.26 -18.81 3.25
C TRP A 255 13.79 -17.36 3.07
N ALA A 256 12.52 -17.13 2.71
CA ALA A 256 11.96 -15.80 2.46
C ALA A 256 10.63 -15.56 3.19
N ASP A 257 10.28 -16.42 4.15
CA ASP A 257 9.01 -16.44 4.86
C ASP A 257 9.03 -15.69 6.21
N GLY A 258 10.20 -15.20 6.63
CA GLY A 258 10.33 -14.47 7.89
C GLY A 258 10.07 -12.96 7.76
N TYR A 259 9.48 -12.40 8.83
CA TYR A 259 9.14 -10.98 8.95
C TYR A 259 10.34 -10.12 9.39
N PRO A 260 10.59 -8.94 8.77
CA PRO A 260 9.73 -8.25 7.81
C PRO A 260 10.06 -8.49 6.34
N LEU A 261 11.08 -9.30 6.01
CA LEU A 261 11.53 -9.51 4.62
C LEU A 261 10.37 -9.96 3.71
N ASN A 262 9.58 -10.94 4.16
CA ASN A 262 8.45 -11.47 3.39
C ASN A 262 7.43 -10.39 3.00
N VAL A 263 7.08 -9.51 3.93
CA VAL A 263 6.15 -8.39 3.71
C VAL A 263 6.73 -7.34 2.77
N HIS A 264 8.03 -7.01 2.90
CA HIS A 264 8.68 -6.05 1.98
C HIS A 264 8.73 -6.56 0.55
N LEU A 265 9.11 -7.83 0.36
CA LEU A 265 9.04 -8.48 -0.95
C LEU A 265 7.61 -8.44 -1.50
N TYR A 266 6.64 -8.81 -0.67
CA TYR A 266 5.26 -8.89 -1.10
C TYR A 266 4.63 -7.54 -1.47
N LEU A 267 4.87 -6.49 -0.68
CA LEU A 267 4.42 -5.13 -1.00
C LEU A 267 5.03 -4.64 -2.32
N THR A 268 6.28 -5.02 -2.61
CA THR A 268 6.92 -4.69 -3.89
C THR A 268 6.23 -5.35 -5.08
N LEU A 269 5.74 -6.60 -4.93
CA LEU A 269 4.91 -7.25 -5.95
C LEU A 269 3.56 -6.59 -6.11
N LEU A 270 2.86 -6.33 -5.00
CA LEU A 270 1.53 -5.74 -5.03
C LEU A 270 1.53 -4.33 -5.61
N ARG A 271 2.60 -3.54 -5.43
CA ARG A 271 2.72 -2.22 -6.06
C ARG A 271 2.69 -2.30 -7.59
N ALA A 272 3.10 -3.42 -8.19
CA ALA A 272 3.07 -3.62 -9.65
C ALA A 272 1.64 -3.75 -10.23
N VAL A 273 0.61 -3.81 -9.39
CA VAL A 273 -0.80 -3.82 -9.79
C VAL A 273 -1.31 -2.40 -10.13
N PHE A 274 -0.61 -1.36 -9.69
CA PHE A 274 -0.91 0.03 -10.02
C PHE A 274 -0.14 0.45 -11.27
N ASP A 275 -0.68 1.40 -12.04
CA ASP A 275 -0.02 1.90 -13.25
C ASP A 275 1.22 2.75 -12.88
N ALA A 276 2.41 2.39 -13.39
CA ALA A 276 3.63 3.15 -13.17
C ALA A 276 3.61 4.61 -13.65
N ARG A 277 2.63 5.00 -14.48
CA ARG A 277 2.44 6.40 -14.94
C ARG A 277 1.46 7.18 -14.08
N ASP A 278 0.51 6.47 -13.50
CA ASP A 278 -0.56 7.02 -12.68
C ASP A 278 -0.86 6.03 -11.54
N GLU A 279 -0.17 6.22 -10.42
CA GLU A 279 -0.25 5.31 -9.28
C GLU A 279 -1.64 5.27 -8.63
N THR A 280 -2.55 6.17 -9.03
CA THR A 280 -3.95 6.15 -8.57
C THR A 280 -4.79 5.09 -9.28
N VAL A 281 -4.30 4.57 -10.42
CA VAL A 281 -5.07 3.66 -11.27
C VAL A 281 -4.58 2.23 -11.11
N VAL A 282 -5.50 1.36 -10.68
CA VAL A 282 -5.30 -0.09 -10.71
C VAL A 282 -5.42 -0.59 -12.15
N LEU A 283 -4.56 -1.52 -12.58
CA LEU A 283 -4.55 -2.08 -13.94
C LEU A 283 -5.80 -2.92 -14.23
N ASP A 284 -6.26 -2.94 -15.48
CA ASP A 284 -7.44 -3.72 -15.88
C ASP A 284 -7.21 -5.24 -15.77
N GLU A 285 -5.97 -5.67 -15.95
CA GLU A 285 -5.51 -7.06 -15.85
C GLU A 285 -5.27 -7.52 -14.39
N VAL A 286 -5.72 -6.74 -13.39
CA VAL A 286 -5.44 -7.01 -11.98
C VAL A 286 -5.86 -8.41 -11.52
N ASP A 287 -6.99 -8.96 -11.98
CA ASP A 287 -7.42 -10.31 -11.58
C ASP A 287 -6.39 -11.38 -12.00
N GLU A 288 -5.84 -11.25 -13.22
CA GLU A 288 -4.81 -12.16 -13.75
C GLU A 288 -3.47 -11.95 -13.01
N LEU A 289 -3.08 -10.69 -12.78
CA LEU A 289 -1.88 -10.36 -12.04
C LEU A 289 -1.94 -10.90 -10.61
N MET A 290 -3.08 -10.78 -9.94
CA MET A 290 -3.30 -11.30 -8.60
C MET A 290 -3.23 -12.83 -8.55
N GLU A 291 -3.75 -13.52 -9.58
CA GLU A 291 -3.61 -14.97 -9.69
C GLU A 291 -2.14 -15.39 -9.83
N LEU A 292 -1.33 -14.65 -10.59
CA LEU A 292 0.10 -14.91 -10.73
C LEU A 292 0.87 -14.58 -9.44
N ILE A 293 0.58 -13.45 -8.80
CA ILE A 293 1.19 -13.03 -7.52
C ILE A 293 0.93 -14.09 -6.44
N ARG A 294 -0.29 -14.65 -6.38
CA ARG A 294 -0.66 -15.69 -5.41
C ARG A 294 0.25 -16.91 -5.45
N LYS A 295 0.83 -17.24 -6.61
CA LYS A 295 1.78 -18.36 -6.75
C LYS A 295 3.06 -18.17 -5.93
N THR A 296 3.37 -16.94 -5.50
CA THR A 296 4.54 -16.64 -4.66
C THR A 296 4.31 -16.89 -3.16
N TRP A 297 3.07 -17.11 -2.73
CA TRP A 297 2.71 -17.16 -1.31
C TRP A 297 3.42 -18.27 -0.54
N ASN A 298 3.61 -19.44 -1.14
CA ASN A 298 4.33 -20.55 -0.51
C ASN A 298 5.78 -20.18 -0.16
N VAL A 299 6.47 -19.44 -1.05
CA VAL A 299 7.86 -19.02 -0.85
C VAL A 299 7.97 -17.94 0.23
N LEU A 300 6.97 -17.04 0.28
CA LEU A 300 6.93 -15.90 1.20
C LEU A 300 6.20 -16.20 2.52
N GLY A 301 5.67 -17.40 2.70
CA GLY A 301 4.89 -17.78 3.88
C GLY A 301 3.66 -16.90 4.10
N LEU A 302 2.93 -16.57 3.03
CA LEU A 302 1.78 -15.66 3.09
C LEU A 302 0.46 -16.43 3.05
N ASN A 303 -0.57 -15.81 3.63
CA ASN A 303 -1.95 -16.26 3.56
C ASN A 303 -2.85 -15.10 3.13
N ASP A 304 -4.14 -15.40 2.93
CA ASP A 304 -5.14 -14.40 2.52
C ASP A 304 -5.21 -13.21 3.48
N THR A 305 -5.03 -13.42 4.79
CA THR A 305 -5.10 -12.35 5.80
C THR A 305 -3.95 -11.36 5.67
N ILE A 306 -2.70 -11.84 5.56
CA ILE A 306 -1.56 -10.93 5.31
C ILE A 306 -1.75 -10.22 3.97
N HIS A 307 -2.25 -10.92 2.95
CA HIS A 307 -2.54 -10.30 1.67
C HIS A 307 -3.51 -9.14 1.82
N ASN A 308 -4.65 -9.37 2.45
CA ASN A 308 -5.69 -8.38 2.65
C ASN A 308 -5.18 -7.20 3.47
N VAL A 309 -4.36 -7.43 4.51
CA VAL A 309 -3.72 -6.35 5.30
C VAL A 309 -2.75 -5.54 4.44
N CYS A 310 -1.85 -6.19 3.70
CA CYS A 310 -0.88 -5.51 2.83
C CYS A 310 -1.56 -4.71 1.73
N PHE A 311 -2.65 -5.25 1.16
CA PHE A 311 -3.36 -4.60 0.07
C PHE A 311 -4.22 -3.43 0.58
N THR A 312 -4.85 -3.58 1.75
CA THR A 312 -5.50 -2.48 2.49
C THR A 312 -4.51 -1.33 2.72
N TRP A 313 -3.32 -1.65 3.23
CA TRP A 313 -2.26 -0.66 3.43
C TRP A 313 -1.88 0.04 2.14
N LEU A 314 -1.69 -0.69 1.04
CA LEU A 314 -1.28 -0.11 -0.23
C LEU A 314 -2.33 0.84 -0.82
N PHE A 315 -3.62 0.56 -0.67
CA PHE A 315 -4.66 1.52 -1.09
C PHE A 315 -4.56 2.83 -0.33
N LEU A 316 -4.35 2.78 0.99
CA LEU A 316 -4.14 3.99 1.79
C LEU A 316 -2.83 4.69 1.42
N GLU A 317 -1.73 3.94 1.30
CA GLU A 317 -0.42 4.47 0.88
C GLU A 317 -0.55 5.21 -0.45
N LYS A 318 -1.21 4.61 -1.46
CA LYS A 318 -1.43 5.25 -2.75
C LYS A 318 -2.32 6.49 -2.64
N TYR A 319 -3.45 6.40 -1.92
CA TYR A 319 -4.33 7.56 -1.72
C TYR A 319 -3.58 8.76 -1.13
N VAL A 320 -2.78 8.56 -0.07
CA VAL A 320 -2.07 9.65 0.62
C VAL A 320 -0.88 10.15 -0.21
N THR A 321 -0.09 9.25 -0.82
CA THR A 321 1.07 9.64 -1.65
C THR A 321 0.67 10.41 -2.89
N THR A 322 -0.53 10.18 -3.43
CA THR A 322 -1.07 10.91 -4.59
C THR A 322 -1.86 12.17 -4.21
N GLY A 323 -1.72 12.65 -2.97
CA GLY A 323 -2.33 13.90 -2.52
C GLY A 323 -3.85 13.83 -2.35
N GLU A 324 -4.38 12.68 -1.92
CA GLU A 324 -5.79 12.50 -1.56
C GLU A 324 -6.79 12.76 -2.72
N THR A 325 -6.31 12.66 -3.96
CA THR A 325 -7.04 13.03 -5.19
C THR A 325 -8.15 12.06 -5.59
N GLU A 326 -8.00 10.75 -5.32
CA GLU A 326 -8.95 9.71 -5.73
C GLU A 326 -9.64 9.04 -4.52
N PRO A 327 -10.86 9.47 -4.14
CA PRO A 327 -11.57 8.95 -2.97
C PRO A 327 -11.97 7.47 -3.11
N ASP A 328 -12.02 6.95 -4.35
CA ASP A 328 -12.27 5.54 -4.63
C ASP A 328 -11.17 4.64 -4.03
N LEU A 329 -9.92 5.12 -3.91
CA LEU A 329 -8.82 4.36 -3.27
C LEU A 329 -9.01 4.23 -1.76
N LEU A 330 -9.40 5.32 -1.09
CA LEU A 330 -9.72 5.27 0.34
C LEU A 330 -10.94 4.39 0.61
N SER A 331 -11.94 4.44 -0.28
CA SER A 331 -13.13 3.56 -0.21
C SER A 331 -12.73 2.09 -0.38
N ALA A 332 -11.83 1.78 -1.32
CA ALA A 332 -11.29 0.44 -1.51
C ALA A 332 -10.46 -0.04 -0.29
N ALA A 333 -9.67 0.84 0.32
CA ALA A 333 -8.96 0.54 1.56
C ALA A 333 -9.94 0.17 2.69
N LEU A 334 -11.02 0.94 2.85
CA LEU A 334 -12.04 0.67 3.85
C LEU A 334 -12.76 -0.67 3.59
N ALA A 335 -13.18 -0.92 2.35
CA ALA A 335 -13.83 -2.18 1.98
C ALA A 335 -12.92 -3.40 2.21
N MET A 336 -11.62 -3.28 1.90
CA MET A 336 -10.64 -4.33 2.21
C MET A 336 -10.43 -4.49 3.72
N LEU A 337 -10.43 -3.40 4.50
CA LEU A 337 -10.28 -3.45 5.95
C LEU A 337 -11.45 -4.19 6.62
N GLU A 338 -12.67 -4.06 6.10
CA GLU A 338 -13.82 -4.85 6.57
C GLU A 338 -13.62 -6.35 6.32
N GLN A 339 -13.06 -6.74 5.18
CA GLN A 339 -12.71 -8.14 4.91
C GLN A 339 -11.62 -8.63 5.88
N VAL A 340 -10.62 -7.80 6.16
CA VAL A 340 -9.57 -8.09 7.16
C VAL A 340 -10.18 -8.31 8.55
N ARG A 341 -11.15 -7.49 8.96
CA ARG A 341 -11.86 -7.67 10.23
C ARG A 341 -12.52 -9.05 10.29
N ASP A 342 -13.23 -9.43 9.24
CA ASP A 342 -13.97 -10.68 9.21
C ASP A 342 -13.02 -11.89 9.13
N ASP A 343 -11.89 -11.77 8.41
CA ASP A 343 -10.81 -12.76 8.39
C ASP A 343 -10.17 -12.94 9.78
N ALA A 344 -9.83 -11.82 10.43
CA ALA A 344 -9.20 -11.83 11.75
C ALA A 344 -10.10 -12.49 12.81
N ARG A 345 -11.40 -12.19 12.78
CA ARG A 345 -12.39 -12.84 13.67
C ARG A 345 -12.47 -14.35 13.42
N ARG A 346 -12.60 -14.77 12.16
CA ARG A 346 -12.63 -16.21 11.80
C ARG A 346 -11.37 -16.94 12.23
N GLN A 347 -10.19 -16.33 12.08
CA GLN A 347 -8.92 -16.94 12.49
C GLN A 347 -8.72 -16.95 14.00
N ALA A 348 -9.20 -15.93 14.71
CA ALA A 348 -9.18 -15.88 16.16
C ALA A 348 -10.07 -16.98 16.76
N GLU A 349 -11.28 -17.18 16.21
CA GLU A 349 -12.20 -18.26 16.59
C GLU A 349 -11.61 -19.65 16.29
N ALA A 350 -10.92 -19.80 15.16
CA ALA A 350 -10.27 -21.05 14.77
C ALA A 350 -8.94 -21.34 15.48
N GLY A 351 -8.39 -20.38 16.23
CA GLY A 351 -7.09 -20.50 16.90
C GLY A 351 -5.88 -20.58 15.93
N THR A 352 -6.04 -20.12 14.69
CA THR A 352 -5.01 -20.21 13.63
C THR A 352 -4.25 -18.90 13.41
N LEU A 353 -4.56 -17.85 14.18
CA LEU A 353 -3.93 -16.54 14.04
C LEU A 353 -2.51 -16.54 14.64
N GLU A 354 -1.50 -16.58 13.77
CA GLU A 354 -0.11 -16.53 14.19
C GLU A 354 0.29 -15.16 14.76
N ALA A 355 1.23 -15.15 15.71
CA ALA A 355 1.73 -13.94 16.36
C ALA A 355 2.38 -12.96 15.36
N ALA A 356 2.98 -13.44 14.28
CA ALA A 356 3.54 -12.59 13.23
C ALA A 356 2.44 -11.84 12.46
N HIS A 357 1.35 -12.52 12.10
CA HIS A 357 0.19 -11.92 11.42
C HIS A 357 -0.48 -10.86 12.29
N LEU A 358 -0.62 -11.15 13.58
CA LEU A 358 -1.14 -10.20 14.57
C LEU A 358 -0.30 -8.92 14.65
N ARG A 359 1.03 -9.06 14.57
CA ARG A 359 1.98 -7.94 14.62
C ARG A 359 1.87 -7.06 13.36
N VAL A 360 1.74 -7.69 12.19
CA VAL A 360 1.53 -6.99 10.90
C VAL A 360 0.18 -6.25 10.92
N LEU A 361 -0.89 -6.92 11.37
CA LEU A 361 -2.23 -6.34 11.47
C LEU A 361 -2.27 -5.15 12.43
N SER A 362 -1.85 -5.34 13.68
CA SER A 362 -1.86 -4.29 14.71
C SER A 362 -1.07 -3.04 14.29
N ALA A 363 0.12 -3.22 13.73
CA ALA A 363 0.92 -2.10 13.29
C ALA A 363 0.27 -1.36 12.10
N THR A 364 -0.36 -2.09 11.17
CA THR A 364 -1.11 -1.50 10.05
C THR A 364 -2.29 -0.68 10.57
N LEU A 365 -3.11 -1.27 11.44
CA LEU A 365 -4.25 -0.60 12.06
C LEU A 365 -3.84 0.67 12.82
N ALA A 366 -2.73 0.62 13.56
CA ALA A 366 -2.23 1.78 14.30
C ALA A 366 -1.82 2.92 13.37
N SER A 367 -1.12 2.63 12.27
CA SER A 367 -0.77 3.65 11.27
C SER A 367 -2.00 4.24 10.57
N MET A 368 -2.94 3.39 10.14
CA MET A 368 -4.18 3.86 9.49
C MET A 368 -5.04 4.71 10.45
N HIS A 369 -5.16 4.27 11.70
CA HIS A 369 -5.86 5.02 12.75
C HIS A 369 -5.19 6.36 13.01
N SER A 370 -3.85 6.39 13.17
CA SER A 370 -3.12 7.63 13.43
C SER A 370 -3.30 8.65 12.31
N TRP A 371 -3.22 8.22 11.05
CA TRP A 371 -3.45 9.10 9.90
C TRP A 371 -4.87 9.68 9.90
N ALA A 372 -5.89 8.82 10.08
CA ALA A 372 -7.28 9.26 10.10
C ALA A 372 -7.58 10.17 11.31
N GLU A 373 -7.06 9.83 12.49
CA GLU A 373 -7.24 10.63 13.70
C GLU A 373 -6.60 12.02 13.57
N GLU A 374 -5.41 12.15 12.98
CA GLU A 374 -4.77 13.45 12.77
C GLU A 374 -5.64 14.39 11.94
N LYS A 375 -6.22 13.90 10.84
CA LYS A 375 -7.14 14.66 9.98
C LYS A 375 -8.46 14.98 10.70
N LEU A 376 -9.02 14.02 11.44
CA LEU A 376 -10.32 14.18 12.12
C LEU A 376 -10.25 15.06 13.37
N LEU A 377 -9.11 15.13 14.05
CA LEU A 377 -8.92 16.06 15.17
C LEU A 377 -8.98 17.52 14.72
N ASP A 378 -8.84 17.80 13.42
CA ASP A 378 -8.98 19.10 12.79
C ASP A 378 -9.70 19.02 11.42
N TYR A 379 -10.86 18.37 11.38
CA TYR A 379 -11.59 18.16 10.14
C TYR A 379 -12.06 19.46 9.47
N HIS A 380 -12.18 20.57 10.20
CA HIS A 380 -12.53 21.85 9.59
C HIS A 380 -11.44 22.36 8.65
N GLU A 381 -10.18 22.09 8.97
CA GLU A 381 -9.03 22.46 8.15
C GLU A 381 -8.76 21.38 7.09
N SER A 382 -8.83 20.11 7.49
CA SER A 382 -8.54 18.97 6.60
C SER A 382 -9.62 18.74 5.53
N PHE A 383 -10.88 19.07 5.84
CA PHE A 383 -12.03 18.80 4.99
C PHE A 383 -12.93 20.05 4.75
N GLY A 384 -12.42 21.26 4.98
CA GLY A 384 -13.16 22.50 4.74
C GLY A 384 -13.39 22.84 3.27
N ASP A 385 -14.31 23.78 3.00
CA ASP A 385 -14.76 24.18 1.65
C ASP A 385 -13.67 24.86 0.80
N ASP A 386 -12.58 25.35 1.41
CA ASP A 386 -11.47 26.01 0.71
C ASP A 386 -10.69 25.07 -0.23
N GLN A 387 -10.89 23.76 -0.15
CA GLN A 387 -10.22 22.76 -1.00
C GLN A 387 -11.07 22.21 -2.16
N GLY A 388 -12.27 22.77 -2.42
CA GLY A 388 -13.04 22.50 -3.63
C GLY A 388 -14.12 21.41 -3.49
N ALA A 389 -15.36 21.85 -3.75
CA ALA A 389 -16.53 21.11 -4.24
C ALA A 389 -16.67 19.61 -3.88
N GLY A 390 -17.43 19.31 -2.82
CA GLY A 390 -18.20 18.07 -2.65
C GLY A 390 -17.45 16.75 -2.42
N GLY A 391 -16.19 16.64 -2.83
CA GLY A 391 -15.33 15.46 -2.60
C GLY A 391 -14.86 15.33 -1.15
N SER A 392 -14.76 16.46 -0.45
CA SER A 392 -14.27 16.55 0.92
C SER A 392 -15.16 15.82 1.95
N ILE A 393 -16.48 15.86 1.78
CA ILE A 393 -17.44 15.24 2.71
C ILE A 393 -17.37 13.71 2.66
N GLY A 394 -17.33 13.13 1.47
CA GLY A 394 -17.18 11.68 1.30
C GLY A 394 -15.82 11.17 1.78
N ALA A 395 -14.75 11.95 1.57
CA ALA A 395 -13.44 11.65 2.12
C ALA A 395 -13.45 11.66 3.66
N MET A 396 -14.13 12.63 4.28
CA MET A 396 -14.31 12.68 5.73
C MET A 396 -15.11 11.48 6.25
N GLU A 397 -16.21 11.10 5.58
CA GLU A 397 -17.01 9.92 5.96
C GLU A 397 -16.17 8.64 5.95
N ASN A 398 -15.37 8.45 4.90
CA ASN A 398 -14.43 7.34 4.79
C ASN A 398 -13.34 7.40 5.87
N ALA A 399 -12.82 8.60 6.19
CA ALA A 399 -11.82 8.77 7.25
C ALA A 399 -12.40 8.44 8.64
N VAL A 400 -13.62 8.88 8.96
CA VAL A 400 -14.30 8.53 10.21
C VAL A 400 -14.53 7.02 10.28
N SER A 401 -15.04 6.43 9.20
CA SER A 401 -15.26 4.97 9.09
C SER A 401 -13.96 4.20 9.33
N LEU A 402 -12.86 4.64 8.71
CA LEU A 402 -11.55 4.04 8.87
C LEU A 402 -11.04 4.15 10.30
N ALA A 403 -11.10 5.34 10.90
CA ALA A 403 -10.65 5.57 12.28
C ALA A 403 -11.44 4.73 13.27
N VAL A 404 -12.77 4.72 13.14
CA VAL A 404 -13.66 3.93 14.00
C VAL A 404 -13.41 2.44 13.84
N LEU A 405 -13.33 1.93 12.60
CA LEU A 405 -13.10 0.51 12.33
C LEU A 405 -11.73 0.06 12.84
N ALA A 406 -10.68 0.84 12.59
CA ALA A 406 -9.34 0.54 13.08
C ALA A 406 -9.28 0.56 14.61
N ALA A 407 -9.89 1.56 15.26
CA ALA A 407 -9.97 1.63 16.72
C ALA A 407 -10.76 0.46 17.32
N ALA A 408 -11.87 0.07 16.67
CA ALA A 408 -12.67 -1.07 17.08
C ALA A 408 -11.85 -2.36 17.03
N MET A 409 -11.14 -2.61 15.92
CA MET A 409 -10.28 -3.78 15.75
C MET A 409 -9.07 -3.79 16.69
N LEU A 410 -8.53 -2.62 17.05
CA LEU A 410 -7.49 -2.49 18.08
C LEU A 410 -8.02 -2.69 19.51
N SER A 411 -9.34 -2.66 19.71
CA SER A 411 -9.96 -2.71 21.04
C SER A 411 -10.75 -3.98 21.34
N GLN A 412 -11.22 -4.69 20.31
CA GLN A 412 -11.98 -5.92 20.45
C GLN A 412 -11.03 -7.06 20.81
N ASP A 413 -11.19 -7.55 22.05
CA ASP A 413 -10.70 -8.82 22.58
C ASP A 413 -9.20 -9.02 22.46
N VAL A 414 -8.50 -8.69 23.55
CA VAL A 414 -7.13 -9.12 23.81
C VAL A 414 -7.15 -10.62 24.17
N PRO A 415 -6.86 -11.59 23.27
CA PRO A 415 -6.12 -12.73 23.75
C PRO A 415 -4.80 -12.17 24.29
N SER A 416 -4.37 -12.62 25.46
CA SER A 416 -3.15 -12.20 26.20
C SER A 416 -1.90 -11.89 25.32
N SER A 417 -1.84 -12.47 24.11
CA SER A 417 -0.88 -12.18 23.03
C SER A 417 -0.94 -10.75 22.42
N PHE A 418 -2.13 -10.16 22.22
CA PHE A 418 -2.32 -8.87 21.52
C PHE A 418 -1.89 -7.67 22.36
N ALA A 419 -2.17 -7.67 23.67
CA ALA A 419 -1.74 -6.60 24.56
C ALA A 419 -0.22 -6.56 24.70
N VAL A 420 0.48 -7.70 24.64
CA VAL A 420 1.95 -7.75 24.65
C VAL A 420 2.54 -7.18 23.35
N ALA A 421 1.91 -7.44 22.20
CA ALA A 421 2.35 -6.89 20.92
C ALA A 421 2.07 -5.37 20.79
N VAL A 422 0.91 -4.91 21.28
CA VAL A 422 0.54 -3.48 21.28
C VAL A 422 1.35 -2.70 22.33
N ALA A 423 1.60 -3.26 23.52
CA ALA A 423 2.46 -2.63 24.53
C ALA A 423 3.91 -2.48 24.06
N ALA A 424 4.39 -3.39 23.21
CA ALA A 424 5.72 -3.28 22.59
C ALA A 424 5.81 -2.19 21.50
N ALA A 425 4.68 -1.69 20.99
CA ALA A 425 4.60 -0.66 19.95
C ALA A 425 4.29 0.76 20.50
N GLY A 426 3.98 0.89 21.79
CA GLY A 426 3.98 2.17 22.52
C GLY A 426 2.60 2.74 22.86
N GLY A 427 2.41 3.05 24.15
CA GLY A 427 1.43 4.02 24.67
C GLY A 427 0.19 3.45 25.34
N ASP A 428 0.05 3.74 26.64
CA ASP A 428 -1.06 3.36 27.54
C ASP A 428 -2.47 3.55 26.95
N LEU A 429 -3.29 2.49 27.01
CA LEU A 429 -4.74 2.55 26.82
C LEU A 429 -5.44 1.67 27.86
N SER A 430 -5.60 2.19 29.07
CA SER A 430 -6.47 1.62 30.09
C SER A 430 -7.88 2.22 30.01
N SER A 431 -8.86 1.46 29.55
CA SER A 431 -10.25 1.45 30.07
C SER A 431 -11.09 0.46 29.26
N ALA A 432 -11.43 -0.67 29.86
CA ALA A 432 -12.39 -1.63 29.32
C ALA A 432 -13.74 -1.44 30.04
N ARG A 433 -14.84 -1.28 29.30
CA ARG A 433 -16.22 -1.40 29.81
C ARG A 433 -17.22 -1.81 28.71
N SER A 434 -18.25 -2.53 29.15
CA SER A 434 -19.20 -3.46 28.49
C SER A 434 -19.99 -3.03 27.24
N PRO A 435 -20.63 -4.00 26.53
CA PRO A 435 -21.22 -3.84 25.20
C PRO A 435 -22.75 -3.71 25.19
N SER A 436 -23.29 -2.76 24.41
CA SER A 436 -24.51 -2.86 23.58
C SER A 436 -24.85 -1.49 22.96
N SER A 437 -25.36 -1.47 21.72
CA SER A 437 -25.89 -0.30 20.97
C SER A 437 -24.90 0.86 20.71
N PHE A 438 -24.39 1.01 19.48
CA PHE A 438 -23.30 1.93 19.10
C PHE A 438 -22.21 1.96 20.15
N SER A 439 -21.14 1.17 19.99
CA SER A 439 -20.24 0.94 21.12
C SER A 439 -19.86 2.28 21.75
N ALA A 440 -20.03 2.41 23.07
CA ALA A 440 -19.87 3.69 23.76
C ALA A 440 -18.52 4.35 23.42
N ARG A 441 -17.54 3.51 23.07
CA ARG A 441 -16.22 3.86 22.54
C ARG A 441 -16.24 4.54 21.18
N GLU A 442 -16.97 4.05 20.19
CA GLU A 442 -17.13 4.72 18.88
C GLU A 442 -17.69 6.12 19.05
N ARG A 443 -18.71 6.24 19.92
CA ARG A 443 -19.29 7.53 20.27
C ARG A 443 -18.28 8.46 20.93
N GLU A 444 -17.53 7.97 21.91
CA GLU A 444 -16.49 8.73 22.61
C GLU A 444 -15.38 9.20 21.67
N ILE A 445 -14.98 8.34 20.73
CA ILE A 445 -13.97 8.66 19.71
C ILE A 445 -14.45 9.82 18.84
N VAL A 446 -15.66 9.72 18.28
CA VAL A 446 -16.21 10.77 17.43
C VAL A 446 -16.49 12.06 18.21
N GLU A 447 -16.96 11.95 19.46
CA GLU A 447 -17.14 13.10 20.34
C GLU A 447 -15.82 13.85 20.59
N ARG A 448 -14.71 13.12 20.74
CA ARG A 448 -13.36 13.70 20.87
C ARG A 448 -12.96 14.47 19.61
N TYR A 449 -13.23 13.92 18.43
CA TYR A 449 -12.92 14.57 17.15
C TYR A 449 -13.71 15.87 16.98
N ILE A 450 -15.03 15.85 17.22
CA ILE A 450 -15.90 17.04 17.21
C ILE A 450 -15.35 18.09 18.18
N LYS A 451 -15.12 17.73 19.44
CA LYS A 451 -14.62 18.67 20.46
C LYS A 451 -13.27 19.27 20.09
N SER A 452 -12.33 18.48 19.59
CA SER A 452 -11.01 18.94 19.18
C SER A 452 -11.10 19.90 18.00
N SER A 453 -11.76 19.47 16.92
CA SER A 453 -11.86 20.22 15.67
C SER A 453 -12.58 21.56 15.87
N VAL A 454 -13.71 21.56 16.59
CA VAL A 454 -14.46 22.79 16.93
C VAL A 454 -13.61 23.77 17.75
N ARG A 455 -12.82 23.26 18.72
CA ARG A 455 -11.92 24.12 19.53
C ARG A 455 -10.81 24.73 18.67
N ARG A 456 -10.22 23.95 17.77
CA ARG A 456 -9.16 24.42 16.86
C ARG A 456 -9.71 25.47 15.88
N ALA A 457 -10.85 25.19 15.26
CA ALA A 457 -11.55 26.13 14.39
C ALA A 457 -11.89 27.45 15.11
N PHE A 458 -12.44 27.39 16.32
CA PHE A 458 -12.71 28.58 17.12
C PHE A 458 -11.43 29.37 17.45
N THR A 459 -10.33 28.67 17.76
CA THR A 459 -9.04 29.32 18.08
C THR A 459 -8.49 30.04 16.86
N ARG A 460 -8.52 29.41 15.68
CA ARG A 460 -8.15 30.06 14.40
C ARG A 460 -8.99 31.29 14.10
N LEU A 461 -10.32 31.22 14.27
CA LEU A 461 -11.22 32.36 14.05
C LEU A 461 -10.92 33.55 14.97
N HIS A 462 -10.55 33.26 16.23
CA HIS A 462 -10.14 34.29 17.16
C HIS A 462 -8.79 34.92 16.75
N GLU A 463 -7.84 34.11 16.28
CA GLU A 463 -6.54 34.58 15.80
C GLU A 463 -6.66 35.39 14.49
N THR A 464 -7.46 34.96 13.51
CA THR A 464 -7.70 35.69 12.25
C THR A 464 -8.41 37.02 12.50
N GLY A 465 -9.41 37.04 13.39
CA GLY A 465 -10.07 38.28 13.81
C GLY A 465 -9.13 39.29 14.50
N THR A 466 -7.98 38.83 15.02
CA THR A 466 -6.89 39.69 15.51
C THR A 466 -5.80 39.98 14.47
N ALA A 467 -5.60 39.09 13.49
CA ALA A 467 -4.50 39.18 12.51
C ALA A 467 -4.87 39.94 11.22
N GLU A 468 -6.11 39.82 10.71
CA GLU A 468 -6.55 40.54 9.49
C GLU A 468 -6.49 42.08 9.63
N LYS A 469 -6.47 42.58 10.86
CA LYS A 469 -6.27 44.02 11.15
C LYS A 469 -4.80 44.40 11.38
N MET A 470 -3.91 43.43 11.60
CA MET A 470 -2.48 43.65 11.82
C MET A 470 -1.68 43.71 10.51
N ASP A 471 -2.20 43.15 9.41
CA ASP A 471 -1.61 43.29 8.05
C ASP A 471 -1.97 44.63 7.38
N SER A 472 -2.89 45.40 7.99
CA SER A 472 -3.21 46.78 7.63
C SER A 472 -2.33 47.81 8.37
N MET A 473 -1.11 47.43 8.73
CA MET A 473 -0.19 48.24 9.54
C MET A 473 0.48 49.34 8.72
N ILE A 474 -0.25 50.43 8.49
CA ILE A 474 0.34 51.79 8.45
C ILE A 474 -0.25 52.71 9.53
N VAL A 475 -1.31 52.30 10.26
CA VAL A 475 -1.84 53.16 11.33
C VAL A 475 -2.15 52.34 12.57
N GLU A 476 -1.50 52.72 13.68
CA GLU A 476 -1.86 52.35 15.05
C GLU A 476 -3.30 52.81 15.34
N VAL A 477 -4.29 52.01 14.92
CA VAL A 477 -5.66 52.17 15.40
C VAL A 477 -5.84 51.19 16.53
N ASP A 478 -5.95 51.72 17.74
CA ASP A 478 -6.44 51.03 18.93
C ASP A 478 -7.58 50.10 18.53
N GLU A 479 -7.34 48.78 18.50
CA GLU A 479 -8.37 47.79 18.21
C GLU A 479 -9.54 48.03 19.17
N ASP A 480 -10.73 48.40 18.64
CA ASP A 480 -11.94 48.41 19.46
C ASP A 480 -12.24 46.95 19.81
N PRO A 481 -12.05 46.56 21.07
CA PRO A 481 -12.25 45.20 21.47
C PRO A 481 -13.72 44.79 21.17
N CYS A 482 -14.70 45.69 21.24
CA CYS A 482 -16.09 45.35 20.90
C CYS A 482 -16.26 44.86 19.46
N GLU A 483 -15.52 45.41 18.48
CA GLU A 483 -15.57 44.96 17.09
C GLU A 483 -15.02 43.55 16.92
N THR A 484 -13.88 43.23 17.55
CA THR A 484 -13.31 41.88 17.52
C THR A 484 -14.27 40.87 18.14
N LEU A 485 -14.96 41.24 19.23
CA LEU A 485 -15.94 40.37 19.89
C LEU A 485 -17.19 40.17 19.04
N MET A 486 -17.67 41.21 18.34
CA MET A 486 -18.78 41.10 17.38
C MET A 486 -18.41 40.21 16.19
N TYR A 487 -17.19 40.35 15.65
CA TYR A 487 -16.68 39.49 14.59
C TYR A 487 -16.63 38.03 15.05
N VAL A 488 -15.99 37.74 16.19
CA VAL A 488 -15.91 36.38 16.73
C VAL A 488 -17.30 35.81 17.02
N ALA A 489 -18.25 36.60 17.51
CA ALA A 489 -19.63 36.15 17.71
C ALA A 489 -20.32 35.78 16.38
N SER A 490 -20.13 36.60 15.33
CA SER A 490 -20.66 36.31 13.99
C SER A 490 -20.05 35.04 13.41
N GLN A 491 -18.73 34.88 13.49
CA GLN A 491 -18.04 33.69 13.00
C GLN A 491 -18.38 32.43 13.80
N THR A 492 -18.58 32.55 15.12
CA THR A 492 -19.04 31.44 15.96
C THR A 492 -20.43 30.95 15.54
N LYS A 493 -21.32 31.89 15.16
CA LYS A 493 -22.64 31.55 14.62
C LYS A 493 -22.53 30.81 13.28
N GLU A 494 -21.63 31.25 12.40
CA GLU A 494 -21.42 30.58 11.11
C GLU A 494 -20.79 29.19 11.29
N LEU A 495 -19.83 29.04 12.19
CA LEU A 495 -19.25 27.75 12.54
C LEU A 495 -20.31 26.77 13.09
N ALA A 496 -21.22 27.26 13.94
CA ALA A 496 -22.35 26.45 14.42
C ALA A 496 -23.33 26.06 13.29
N ARG A 497 -23.46 26.89 12.26
CA ARG A 497 -24.26 26.59 11.06
C ARG A 497 -23.60 25.49 10.24
N LEU A 498 -22.30 25.61 9.97
CA LEU A 498 -21.51 24.59 9.24
C LEU A 498 -21.56 23.23 9.93
N GLU A 499 -21.39 23.21 11.25
CA GLU A 499 -21.55 21.99 12.07
C GLU A 499 -22.89 21.31 11.85
N LYS A 500 -23.98 22.07 11.84
CA LYS A 500 -25.33 21.54 11.68
C LYS A 500 -25.67 21.14 10.24
N GLU A 501 -25.20 21.90 9.26
CA GLU A 501 -25.61 21.74 7.86
C GLU A 501 -24.73 20.75 7.09
N VAL A 502 -23.43 20.74 7.39
CA VAL A 502 -22.40 19.97 6.68
C VAL A 502 -21.96 18.76 7.50
N TYR A 503 -21.30 18.99 8.64
CA TYR A 503 -20.59 17.93 9.37
C TYR A 503 -21.52 16.97 10.11
N ASP A 504 -22.65 17.47 10.63
CA ASP A 504 -23.67 16.65 11.29
C ASP A 504 -24.13 15.47 10.41
N ARG A 505 -24.23 15.66 9.10
CA ARG A 505 -24.64 14.58 8.18
C ARG A 505 -23.63 13.44 8.11
N VAL A 506 -22.35 13.76 8.26
CA VAL A 506 -21.24 12.80 8.25
C VAL A 506 -21.21 12.05 9.57
N VAL A 507 -21.04 12.76 10.68
CA VAL A 507 -20.76 12.13 11.98
C VAL A 507 -21.99 11.53 12.68
N ARG A 508 -23.21 11.82 12.19
CA ARG A 508 -24.46 11.30 12.77
C ARG A 508 -24.56 9.77 12.74
N GLN A 509 -23.84 9.10 11.84
CA GLN A 509 -23.81 7.63 11.81
C GLN A 509 -23.18 7.03 13.08
N TRP A 510 -22.28 7.75 13.76
CA TRP A 510 -21.54 7.27 14.94
C TRP A 510 -21.91 7.99 16.24
N HIS A 511 -22.58 9.13 16.15
CA HIS A 511 -22.97 9.93 17.30
C HIS A 511 -24.43 10.41 17.18
N PRO A 512 -25.31 10.20 18.18
CA PRO A 512 -26.73 10.51 18.06
C PRO A 512 -27.06 12.01 17.97
N CYS A 513 -26.23 12.88 18.59
CA CYS A 513 -26.45 14.32 18.62
C CYS A 513 -25.13 15.11 18.44
N PRO A 514 -24.47 15.03 17.26
CA PRO A 514 -23.15 15.65 17.06
C PRO A 514 -23.22 17.19 17.11
N THR A 515 -24.26 17.78 16.51
CA THR A 515 -24.52 19.23 16.58
C THR A 515 -24.60 19.74 18.03
N ALA A 516 -25.18 18.96 18.95
CA ALA A 516 -25.30 19.36 20.35
C ALA A 516 -23.93 19.40 21.05
N VAL A 517 -23.05 18.44 20.76
CA VAL A 517 -21.67 18.42 21.25
C VAL A 517 -20.89 19.62 20.72
N ALA A 518 -21.01 19.90 19.42
CA ALA A 518 -20.37 21.05 18.79
C ALA A 518 -20.85 22.37 19.41
N ALA A 519 -22.17 22.56 19.53
CA ALA A 519 -22.76 23.76 20.13
C ALA A 519 -22.34 23.96 21.59
N ALA A 520 -22.34 22.90 22.41
CA ALA A 520 -21.87 22.96 23.79
C ALA A 520 -20.38 23.33 23.88
N THR A 521 -19.57 22.80 22.95
CA THR A 521 -18.14 23.11 22.86
C THR A 521 -17.90 24.56 22.46
N LEU A 522 -18.60 25.06 21.43
CA LEU A 522 -18.56 26.46 21.00
C LEU A 522 -18.99 27.41 22.13
N HIS A 523 -20.10 27.09 22.81
CA HIS A 523 -20.57 27.87 23.95
C HIS A 523 -19.52 27.93 25.06
N GLY A 524 -18.87 26.81 25.37
CA GLY A 524 -17.78 26.77 26.34
C GLY A 524 -16.57 27.62 25.93
N CYS A 525 -16.18 27.58 24.65
CA CYS A 525 -15.06 28.36 24.12
C CYS A 525 -15.36 29.86 24.12
N PHE A 526 -16.52 30.26 23.60
CA PHE A 526 -16.97 31.65 23.61
C PHE A 526 -17.16 32.17 25.04
N GLY A 527 -17.73 31.36 25.93
CA GLY A 527 -17.85 31.70 27.35
C GLY A 527 -16.51 31.92 28.05
N ALA A 528 -15.48 31.13 27.70
CA ALA A 528 -14.12 31.33 28.21
C ALA A 528 -13.50 32.64 27.69
N LEU A 529 -13.75 33.01 26.44
CA LEU A 529 -13.36 34.29 25.85
C LEU A 529 -14.06 35.46 26.55
N LEU A 530 -15.38 35.37 26.74
CA LEU A 530 -16.17 36.37 27.45
C LEU A 530 -15.67 36.57 28.89
N LYS A 531 -15.32 35.50 29.62
CA LYS A 531 -14.78 35.63 30.98
C LYS A 531 -13.45 36.38 31.04
N ARG A 532 -12.64 36.29 29.98
CA ARG A 532 -11.34 37.00 29.87
C ARG A 532 -11.52 38.47 29.44
N TRP A 533 -12.72 38.85 28.99
CA TRP A 533 -13.04 40.19 28.50
C TRP A 533 -12.98 41.30 29.55
N PRO A 534 -13.66 41.18 30.72
CA PRO A 534 -13.68 42.24 31.72
C PRO A 534 -12.30 42.50 32.31
N ALA A 535 -11.45 41.47 32.40
CA ALA A 535 -10.08 41.57 32.91
C ALA A 535 -9.15 42.35 31.97
N ARG A 536 -9.41 42.35 30.65
CA ARG A 536 -8.65 43.12 29.66
C ARG A 536 -9.10 44.58 29.60
N THR A 537 -10.40 44.85 29.67
CA THR A 537 -10.95 46.21 29.67
C THR A 537 -10.59 46.98 30.96
N THR A 538 -10.59 46.31 32.12
CA THR A 538 -10.12 46.91 33.39
C THR A 538 -8.61 47.18 33.41
N ARG A 539 -7.77 46.32 32.80
CA ARG A 539 -6.32 46.58 32.63
C ARG A 539 -6.03 47.76 31.69
N ARG A 540 -6.79 47.91 30.60
CA ARG A 540 -6.67 49.07 29.68
C ARG A 540 -7.13 50.38 30.33
N GLN A 541 -8.19 50.36 31.15
CA GLN A 541 -8.64 51.55 31.88
C GLN A 541 -7.64 52.02 32.96
N THR A 542 -6.84 51.10 33.51
CA THR A 542 -5.82 51.42 34.52
C THR A 542 -4.47 51.84 33.92
N SER A 543 -4.15 51.50 32.67
CA SER A 543 -2.94 52.00 31.98
C SER A 543 -3.15 53.28 31.17
N ARG A 544 -4.41 53.72 31.00
CA ARG A 544 -4.79 55.02 30.40
C ARG A 544 -5.02 56.13 31.45
N ARG A 545 -4.85 55.82 32.73
CA ARG A 545 -4.72 56.79 33.83
C ARG A 545 -3.26 56.85 34.24
#